data_AF-A0A956MJB7-F1
#
_entry.id   AF-A0A956MJB7-F1
#
_cell.length_a   1.000
_cell.length_b   1.000
_cell.length_c   1.000
_cell.angle_alpha   90.00
_cell.angle_beta   90.00
_cell.angle_gamma   90.00
#
_symmetry.space_group_name_H-M   'P 1'
#
loop_
_entity.id
_entity.type
_entity.pdbx_description
1 polymer ?
#
loop_
_entity_poly.entity_id
_entity_poly.type
_entity_poly.pdbx_seq_one_letter_code
_entity_poly.pdbx_strand_id
1 'polypeptide(L)'
;MAVPTRSLTAGAALTALLAFTPARTADPDLLGFTAAGAQAQMELEARYASMLQASNLEEWMRYIVSKPIYTGSPHNKETAEWMVEQLRSWGFEAELEEFQVLFPMPKVRQLEMVAPTRFRARLEEPELREDAASRVRQDRLPTYNAYSADGDVTGELVYVNYGIPADYEELARRGIDVRGKI
;
A
#
# COMPACT_ATOMS: atom_id res chain seq x y z
N MET A 1 13.22 57.53 -81.33
CA MET A 1 13.57 56.81 -82.57
C MET A 1 14.92 56.15 -82.34
N ALA A 2 15.10 54.91 -82.83
CA ALA A 2 16.27 54.03 -82.74
C ALA A 2 16.30 53.03 -81.55
N VAL A 3 16.60 51.78 -81.92
CA VAL A 3 16.40 50.50 -81.22
C VAL A 3 17.72 50.05 -80.52
N PRO A 4 17.89 48.79 -80.04
CA PRO A 4 18.07 48.46 -78.63
C PRO A 4 19.48 47.91 -78.31
N THR A 5 19.73 47.55 -77.05
CA THR A 5 20.80 46.61 -76.69
C THR A 5 20.33 45.68 -75.58
N ARG A 6 20.34 44.39 -75.88
CA ARG A 6 20.14 43.28 -74.92
C ARG A 6 21.45 43.04 -74.18
N SER A 7 21.38 42.80 -72.88
CA SER A 7 22.44 42.13 -72.12
C SER A 7 21.86 41.23 -71.04
N LEU A 8 22.58 40.14 -70.79
CA LEU A 8 22.17 38.86 -70.24
C LEU A 8 22.10 38.79 -68.69
N THR A 9 21.19 37.91 -68.24
CA THR A 9 21.20 36.95 -67.11
C THR A 9 22.06 37.12 -65.85
N ALA A 10 21.44 36.77 -64.71
CA ALA A 10 21.92 36.19 -63.43
C ALA A 10 21.42 37.05 -62.26
N GLY A 11 20.69 36.58 -61.24
CA GLY A 11 20.72 35.30 -60.56
C GLY A 11 21.06 35.59 -59.09
N ALA A 12 20.08 35.50 -58.18
CA ALA A 12 20.31 35.40 -56.74
C ALA A 12 19.02 34.93 -56.04
N ALA A 13 18.80 33.61 -56.00
CA ALA A 13 17.88 33.00 -55.05
C ALA A 13 18.61 32.86 -53.71
N LEU A 14 18.14 33.58 -52.70
CA LEU A 14 18.67 33.56 -51.34
C LEU A 14 18.08 32.35 -50.61
N THR A 15 18.82 31.23 -50.57
CA THR A 15 18.43 30.06 -49.79
C THR A 15 18.84 30.26 -48.33
N ALA A 16 17.88 30.53 -47.46
CA ALA A 16 18.10 30.58 -46.01
C ALA A 16 18.30 29.16 -45.47
N LEU A 17 19.53 28.83 -45.06
CA LEU A 17 19.86 27.57 -44.41
C LEU A 17 19.49 27.66 -42.91
N LEU A 18 18.33 27.12 -42.55
CA LEU A 18 17.97 26.89 -41.14
C LEU A 18 18.89 25.80 -40.58
N ALA A 19 19.90 26.20 -39.81
CA ALA A 19 20.72 25.28 -39.04
C ALA A 19 19.88 24.67 -37.92
N PHE A 20 19.39 23.46 -38.13
CA PHE A 20 18.84 22.62 -37.07
C PHE A 20 20.02 22.12 -36.23
N THR A 21 20.32 22.78 -35.12
CA THR A 21 21.15 22.19 -34.07
C THR A 21 20.30 21.17 -33.32
N PRO A 22 20.61 19.85 -33.37
CA PRO A 22 19.93 18.93 -32.49
C PRO A 22 20.28 19.35 -31.06
N ALA A 23 19.25 19.59 -30.25
CA ALA A 23 19.44 19.72 -28.81
C ALA A 23 20.05 18.40 -28.34
N ARG A 24 21.32 18.41 -27.94
CA ARG A 24 21.88 17.33 -27.12
C ARG A 24 21.08 17.35 -25.82
N THR A 25 20.13 16.44 -25.69
CA THR A 25 19.67 15.99 -24.38
C THR A 25 20.94 15.60 -23.63
N ALA A 26 21.23 16.29 -22.53
CA ALA A 26 22.35 15.92 -21.68
C ALA A 26 22.10 14.47 -21.24
N ASP A 27 22.91 13.54 -21.73
CA ASP A 27 22.99 12.21 -21.14
C ASP A 27 23.36 12.42 -19.68
N PRO A 28 22.57 11.93 -18.71
CA PRO A 28 23.10 11.77 -17.38
C PRO A 28 24.18 10.70 -17.51
N ASP A 29 25.44 11.12 -17.67
CA ASP A 29 26.59 10.22 -17.61
C ASP A 29 26.42 9.37 -16.36
N LEU A 30 25.98 8.11 -16.54
CA LEU A 30 25.70 7.19 -15.44
C LEU A 30 27.03 6.99 -14.70
N LEU A 31 27.13 7.55 -13.50
CA LEU A 31 28.37 7.55 -12.73
C LEU A 31 28.84 6.10 -12.53
N GLY A 32 30.11 5.83 -12.86
CA GLY A 32 30.70 4.51 -12.76
C GLY A 32 30.54 3.61 -14.00
N PHE A 33 29.88 4.08 -15.06
CA PHE A 33 29.77 3.35 -16.33
C PHE A 33 30.75 3.89 -17.40
N THR A 34 31.19 3.02 -18.30
CA THR A 34 31.74 3.45 -19.59
C THR A 34 30.60 3.94 -20.48
N ALA A 35 30.88 4.74 -21.51
CA ALA A 35 29.83 5.22 -22.42
C ALA A 35 29.00 4.08 -23.05
N ALA A 36 29.65 2.98 -23.47
CA ALA A 36 28.96 1.81 -23.99
C ALA A 36 28.13 1.09 -22.91
N GLY A 37 28.63 1.03 -21.66
CA GLY A 37 27.90 0.46 -20.53
C GLY A 37 26.67 1.28 -20.13
N ALA A 38 26.78 2.61 -20.15
CA ALA A 38 25.67 3.52 -19.87
C ALA A 38 24.55 3.34 -20.91
N GLN A 39 24.91 3.27 -22.20
CA GLN A 39 23.96 3.01 -23.28
C GLN A 39 23.24 1.66 -23.10
N ALA A 40 23.98 0.59 -22.81
CA ALA A 40 23.40 -0.74 -22.58
C ALA A 40 22.47 -0.77 -21.36
N GLN A 41 22.81 -0.04 -20.28
CA GLN A 41 21.98 0.08 -19.09
C GLN A 41 20.68 0.82 -19.38
N MET A 42 20.73 1.97 -20.06
CA MET A 42 19.53 2.73 -20.42
C MET A 42 18.61 1.93 -21.34
N GLU A 43 19.15 1.18 -22.30
CA GLU A 43 18.36 0.29 -23.16
C GLU A 43 17.71 -0.84 -22.36
N LEU A 44 18.42 -1.41 -21.37
CA LEU A 44 17.87 -2.41 -20.48
C LEU A 44 16.72 -1.85 -19.62
N GLU A 45 16.92 -0.69 -19.01
CA GLU A 45 15.91 0.00 -18.20
C GLU A 45 14.69 0.39 -19.04
N ALA A 46 14.88 0.91 -20.25
CA ALA A 46 13.80 1.24 -21.16
C ALA A 46 12.99 0.00 -21.56
N ARG A 47 13.66 -1.12 -21.86
CA ARG A 47 12.99 -2.40 -22.12
C ARG A 47 12.21 -2.85 -20.89
N TYR A 48 12.81 -2.85 -19.70
CA TYR A 48 12.15 -3.25 -18.46
C TYR A 48 10.92 -2.38 -18.17
N ALA A 49 11.06 -1.05 -18.24
CA ALA A 49 9.97 -0.11 -18.03
C ALA A 49 8.82 -0.33 -19.01
N SER A 50 9.11 -0.69 -20.27
CA SER A 50 8.08 -0.98 -21.28
C SER A 50 7.25 -2.23 -20.98
N MET A 51 7.74 -3.14 -20.11
CA MET A 51 7.02 -4.34 -19.69
C MET A 51 6.10 -4.10 -18.49
N LEU A 52 6.29 -2.99 -17.76
CA LEU A 52 5.51 -2.69 -16.56
C LEU A 52 4.10 -2.24 -16.93
N GLN A 53 3.10 -2.90 -16.36
CA GLN A 53 1.70 -2.58 -16.55
C GLN A 53 1.08 -2.22 -15.20
N ALA A 54 0.65 -0.97 -15.05
CA ALA A 54 0.03 -0.49 -13.80
C ALA A 54 -1.26 -1.24 -13.44
N SER A 55 -2.01 -1.70 -14.45
CA SER A 55 -3.22 -2.52 -14.28
C SER A 55 -2.97 -3.80 -13.50
N ASN A 56 -1.78 -4.42 -13.65
CA ASN A 56 -1.41 -5.62 -12.91
C ASN A 56 -1.48 -5.36 -11.40
N LEU A 57 -0.94 -4.23 -10.92
CA LEU A 57 -0.94 -3.90 -9.49
C LEU A 57 -2.36 -3.73 -8.95
N GLU A 58 -3.24 -3.10 -9.72
CA GLU A 58 -4.64 -2.90 -9.35
C GLU A 58 -5.41 -4.24 -9.29
N GLU A 59 -5.24 -5.09 -10.30
CA GLU A 59 -5.90 -6.39 -10.39
C GLU A 59 -5.43 -7.33 -9.28
N TRP A 60 -4.12 -7.41 -9.04
CA TRP A 60 -3.54 -8.23 -7.98
C TRP A 60 -3.99 -7.76 -6.61
N MET A 61 -3.94 -6.44 -6.35
CA MET A 61 -4.41 -5.89 -5.07
C MET A 61 -5.89 -6.22 -4.86
N ARG A 62 -6.73 -6.00 -5.88
CA ARG A 62 -8.17 -6.30 -5.81
C ARG A 62 -8.44 -7.77 -5.48
N TYR A 63 -7.67 -8.69 -6.06
CA TYR A 63 -7.78 -10.11 -5.73
C TYR A 63 -7.33 -10.40 -4.29
N ILE A 64 -6.13 -9.96 -3.91
CA ILE A 64 -5.53 -10.24 -2.60
C ILE A 64 -6.39 -9.73 -1.44
N VAL A 65 -7.01 -8.56 -1.58
CA VAL A 65 -7.83 -7.92 -0.53
C VAL A 65 -9.32 -8.18 -0.69
N SER A 66 -9.72 -9.10 -1.57
CA SER A 66 -11.14 -9.35 -1.87
C SER A 66 -11.92 -10.01 -0.73
N LYS A 67 -11.22 -10.66 0.21
CA LYS A 67 -11.79 -11.29 1.40
C LYS A 67 -10.87 -11.05 2.61
N PRO A 68 -11.32 -11.35 3.85
CA PRO A 68 -10.51 -11.11 5.04
C PRO A 68 -9.17 -11.85 4.98
N ILE A 69 -8.09 -11.11 5.23
CA ILE A 69 -6.71 -11.60 5.26
C ILE A 69 -6.13 -11.40 6.67
N TYR A 70 -6.08 -12.47 7.45
CA TYR A 70 -5.38 -12.52 8.73
C TYR A 70 -4.56 -13.81 8.83
N THR A 71 -3.65 -13.87 9.79
CA THR A 71 -2.79 -15.05 10.02
C THR A 71 -3.64 -16.31 10.18
N GLY A 72 -3.42 -17.29 9.30
CA GLY A 72 -4.16 -18.56 9.29
C GLY A 72 -5.55 -18.52 8.66
N SER A 73 -5.99 -17.40 8.07
CA SER A 73 -7.28 -17.33 7.36
C SER A 73 -7.27 -18.13 6.05
N PRO A 74 -8.43 -18.67 5.61
CA PRO A 74 -8.52 -19.41 4.35
C PRO A 74 -8.07 -18.61 3.14
N HIS A 75 -8.50 -17.35 3.02
CA HIS A 75 -8.12 -16.53 1.86
C HIS A 75 -6.64 -16.12 1.88
N ASN A 76 -6.04 -15.91 3.05
CA ASN A 76 -4.60 -15.67 3.12
C ASN A 76 -3.79 -16.86 2.58
N LYS A 77 -4.22 -18.09 2.85
CA LYS A 77 -3.61 -19.30 2.25
C LYS A 77 -3.82 -19.33 0.73
N GLU A 78 -5.04 -19.10 0.27
CA GLU A 78 -5.39 -19.03 -1.16
C GLU A 78 -4.48 -18.03 -1.89
N THR A 79 -4.29 -16.83 -1.33
CA THR A 79 -3.45 -15.79 -1.93
C THR A 79 -1.97 -16.15 -1.90
N ALA A 80 -1.48 -16.86 -0.87
CA ALA A 80 -0.10 -17.30 -0.80
C ALA A 80 0.21 -18.37 -1.86
N GLU A 81 -0.70 -19.32 -2.05
CA GLU A 81 -0.61 -20.34 -3.12
C GLU A 81 -0.62 -19.67 -4.51
N TRP A 82 -1.54 -18.72 -4.73
CA TRP A 82 -1.60 -17.94 -5.96
C TRP A 82 -0.29 -17.15 -6.23
N MET A 83 0.32 -16.53 -5.21
CA MET A 83 1.60 -15.83 -5.37
C MET A 83 2.73 -16.77 -5.79
N VAL A 84 2.79 -17.98 -5.22
CA VAL A 84 3.77 -19.00 -5.63
C VAL A 84 3.56 -19.39 -7.09
N GLU A 85 2.31 -19.56 -7.54
CA GLU A 85 2.00 -19.83 -8.95
C GLU A 85 2.46 -18.70 -9.87
N GLN A 86 2.20 -17.44 -9.50
CA GLN A 86 2.66 -16.28 -10.28
C GLN A 86 4.18 -16.26 -10.39
N LEU A 87 4.91 -16.39 -9.28
CA LEU A 87 6.37 -16.41 -9.26
C LEU A 87 6.94 -17.53 -10.14
N ARG A 88 6.40 -18.74 -10.04
CA ARG A 88 6.80 -19.87 -10.90
C ARG A 88 6.54 -19.58 -12.37
N SER A 89 5.41 -18.95 -12.70
CA SER A 89 5.08 -18.59 -14.09
C SER A 89 6.06 -17.57 -14.69
N TRP A 90 6.70 -16.75 -13.86
CA TRP A 90 7.72 -15.78 -14.26
C TRP A 90 9.13 -16.38 -14.30
N GLY A 91 9.29 -17.66 -13.98
CA GLY A 91 10.56 -18.38 -14.02
C GLY A 91 11.34 -18.37 -12.70
N PHE A 92 10.72 -17.99 -11.59
CA PHE A 92 11.36 -18.09 -10.27
C PHE A 92 11.18 -19.49 -9.66
N GLU A 93 12.18 -19.94 -8.92
CA GLU A 93 12.02 -21.03 -7.97
C GLU A 93 11.31 -20.47 -6.73
N ALA A 94 10.08 -20.92 -6.49
CA ALA A 94 9.25 -20.48 -5.37
C ALA A 94 8.59 -21.67 -4.68
N GLU A 95 8.57 -21.64 -3.35
CA GLU A 95 7.92 -22.62 -2.48
C GLU A 95 7.22 -21.93 -1.31
N LEU A 96 6.29 -22.65 -0.67
CA LEU A 96 5.57 -22.17 0.50
C LEU A 96 6.16 -22.85 1.73
N GLU A 97 6.73 -22.05 2.63
CA GLU A 97 7.19 -22.52 3.93
C GLU A 97 6.10 -22.34 4.98
N GLU A 98 5.83 -23.40 5.75
CA GLU A 98 4.81 -23.41 6.79
C GLU A 98 5.42 -23.35 8.20
N PHE A 99 4.91 -22.42 9.00
CA PHE A 99 5.27 -22.29 10.41
C PHE A 99 4.04 -22.39 11.30
N GLN A 100 4.17 -23.12 12.39
CA GLN A 100 3.13 -23.27 13.40
C GLN A 100 3.36 -22.25 14.52
N VAL A 101 2.46 -21.27 14.62
CA VAL A 101 2.58 -20.13 15.55
C VAL A 101 1.34 -19.98 16.43
N LEU A 102 1.53 -19.38 17.61
CA LEU A 102 0.42 -19.04 18.49
C LEU A 102 -0.32 -17.81 17.95
N PHE A 103 -1.55 -18.03 17.47
CA PHE A 103 -2.45 -16.97 17.02
C PHE A 103 -3.79 -17.03 17.78
N PRO A 104 -4.09 -16.05 18.66
CA PRO A 104 -5.33 -16.07 19.44
C PRO A 104 -6.52 -15.60 18.60
N MET A 105 -7.65 -16.31 18.65
CA MET A 105 -8.92 -15.88 18.06
C MET A 105 -10.01 -15.80 19.14
N PRO A 106 -10.77 -14.70 19.22
CA PRO A 106 -11.79 -14.53 20.25
C PRO A 106 -12.98 -15.46 19.98
N LYS A 107 -13.45 -16.15 21.02
CA LYS A 107 -14.68 -16.97 20.97
C LYS A 107 -15.92 -16.17 21.37
N VAL A 108 -15.79 -15.35 22.41
CA VAL A 108 -16.86 -14.52 22.98
C VAL A 108 -16.29 -13.14 23.23
N ARG A 109 -17.10 -12.11 22.96
CA ARG A 109 -16.76 -10.71 23.22
C ARG A 109 -18.00 -9.99 23.72
N GLN A 110 -17.86 -9.27 24.82
CA GLN A 110 -18.94 -8.50 25.41
C GLN A 110 -18.35 -7.32 26.17
N LEU A 111 -18.94 -6.15 25.99
CA LEU A 111 -18.63 -4.96 26.75
C LEU A 111 -19.94 -4.28 27.11
N GLU A 112 -20.19 -4.17 28.40
CA GLU A 112 -21.44 -3.65 28.93
C GLU A 112 -21.18 -2.70 30.09
N MET A 113 -21.90 -1.58 30.10
CA MET A 113 -22.10 -0.79 31.30
C MET A 113 -23.36 -1.33 31.98
N VAL A 114 -23.22 -1.87 33.19
CA VAL A 114 -24.34 -2.45 33.94
C VAL A 114 -25.05 -1.43 34.84
N ALA A 115 -24.36 -0.35 35.20
CA ALA A 115 -24.83 0.76 36.04
C ALA A 115 -24.03 2.04 35.71
N PRO A 116 -24.55 3.24 36.01
CA PRO A 116 -25.90 3.52 36.53
C PRO A 116 -27.00 3.33 35.48
N THR A 117 -26.62 3.27 34.20
CA THR A 117 -27.51 2.92 33.10
C THR A 117 -27.00 1.66 32.41
N ARG A 118 -27.90 0.94 31.75
CA ARG A 118 -27.53 -0.24 30.96
C ARG A 118 -27.18 0.17 29.55
N PHE A 119 -25.97 -0.19 29.12
CA PHE A 119 -25.53 -0.02 27.74
C PHE A 119 -24.72 -1.24 27.32
N ARG A 120 -25.01 -1.77 26.13
CA ARG A 120 -24.24 -2.86 25.51
C ARG A 120 -23.56 -2.35 24.26
N ALA A 121 -22.22 -2.43 24.23
CA ALA A 121 -21.46 -2.07 23.05
C ALA A 121 -21.67 -3.12 21.95
N ARG A 122 -21.78 -2.66 20.69
CA ARG A 122 -22.03 -3.54 19.54
C ARG A 122 -20.82 -4.39 19.15
N LEU A 123 -19.60 -3.91 19.44
CA LEU A 123 -18.32 -4.57 19.12
C LEU A 123 -18.20 -5.06 17.65
N GLU A 124 -18.94 -4.42 16.77
CA GLU A 124 -18.96 -4.66 15.33
C GLU A 124 -18.92 -3.31 14.63
N GLU A 125 -18.11 -3.25 13.58
CA GLU A 125 -18.06 -2.08 12.71
C GLU A 125 -19.35 -1.97 11.90
N PRO A 126 -19.88 -0.75 11.71
CA PRO A 126 -21.07 -0.53 10.90
C PRO A 126 -20.77 -0.76 9.42
N GLU A 127 -21.81 -1.12 8.67
CA GLU A 127 -21.74 -1.13 7.21
C GLU A 127 -21.80 0.30 6.68
N LEU A 128 -20.91 0.59 5.75
CA LEU A 128 -20.83 1.86 5.04
C LEU A 128 -21.28 1.64 3.59
N ARG A 129 -22.04 2.61 3.04
CA ARG A 129 -22.59 2.47 1.70
C ARG A 129 -21.50 2.57 0.63
N GLU A 130 -20.52 3.43 0.92
CA GLU A 130 -19.37 3.78 0.11
C GLU A 130 -18.24 2.74 0.14
N ASP A 131 -18.24 1.84 1.12
CA ASP A 131 -17.21 0.80 1.27
C ASP A 131 -17.83 -0.59 1.20
N ALA A 132 -17.55 -1.30 0.10
CA ALA A 132 -18.02 -2.67 -0.08
C ALA A 132 -17.41 -3.64 0.95
N ALA A 133 -16.18 -3.41 1.43
CA ALA A 133 -15.51 -4.28 2.38
C ALA A 133 -16.20 -4.26 3.76
N SER A 134 -16.78 -3.12 4.16
CA SER A 134 -17.57 -3.01 5.40
C SER A 134 -18.75 -4.00 5.49
N ARG A 135 -19.22 -4.52 4.35
CA ARG A 135 -20.32 -5.52 4.26
C ARG A 135 -19.84 -6.96 4.35
N VAL A 136 -18.53 -7.20 4.32
CA VAL A 136 -17.94 -8.53 4.40
C VAL A 136 -18.01 -9.01 5.85
N ARG A 137 -18.92 -9.95 6.12
CA ARG A 137 -19.13 -10.55 7.45
C ARG A 137 -18.53 -11.94 7.58
N GLN A 138 -18.56 -12.70 6.50
CA GLN A 138 -18.05 -14.06 6.46
C GLN A 138 -16.53 -14.05 6.64
N ASP A 139 -16.03 -14.99 7.45
CA ASP A 139 -14.61 -15.16 7.76
C ASP A 139 -13.92 -13.90 8.30
N ARG A 140 -14.67 -12.90 8.77
CA ARG A 140 -14.09 -11.68 9.34
C ARG A 140 -13.54 -11.96 10.73
N LEU A 141 -12.28 -11.59 10.97
CA LEU A 141 -11.70 -11.62 12.30
C LEU A 141 -12.44 -10.61 13.20
N PRO A 142 -13.04 -11.03 14.33
CA PRO A 142 -13.75 -10.10 15.20
C PRO A 142 -12.78 -9.09 15.86
N THR A 143 -13.25 -7.87 16.17
CA THR A 143 -12.41 -6.86 16.84
C THR A 143 -12.01 -7.30 18.25
N TYR A 144 -10.73 -7.26 18.57
CA TYR A 144 -10.19 -7.72 19.86
C TYR A 144 -8.75 -7.23 20.02
N ASN A 145 -8.24 -7.34 21.26
CA ASN A 145 -6.83 -7.14 21.54
C ASN A 145 -6.15 -8.50 21.54
N ALA A 146 -5.27 -8.75 20.57
CA ALA A 146 -4.52 -10.00 20.49
C ALA A 146 -3.72 -10.24 21.78
N TYR A 147 -3.68 -11.50 22.21
CA TYR A 147 -3.02 -11.96 23.44
C TYR A 147 -3.61 -11.45 24.76
N SER A 148 -4.79 -10.81 24.73
CA SER A 148 -5.53 -10.53 25.97
C SER A 148 -5.86 -11.84 26.70
N ALA A 149 -5.82 -11.79 28.03
CA ALA A 149 -6.29 -12.88 28.86
C ALA A 149 -7.81 -13.06 28.71
N ASP A 150 -8.26 -14.30 28.89
CA ASP A 150 -9.68 -14.61 29.02
C ASP A 150 -10.21 -14.15 30.39
N GLY A 151 -11.43 -13.64 30.43
CA GLY A 151 -12.08 -13.27 31.70
C GLY A 151 -13.44 -12.59 31.52
N ASP A 152 -14.24 -12.65 32.58
CA ASP A 152 -15.45 -11.85 32.77
C ASP A 152 -15.20 -11.00 34.02
N VAL A 153 -15.01 -9.69 33.82
CA VAL A 153 -14.64 -8.74 34.87
C VAL A 153 -15.66 -7.61 34.87
N THR A 154 -16.21 -7.32 36.04
CA THR A 154 -17.06 -6.16 36.29
C THR A 154 -16.40 -5.28 37.35
N GLY A 155 -16.19 -4.01 37.03
CA GLY A 155 -15.55 -3.04 37.91
C GLY A 155 -15.98 -1.61 37.59
N GLU A 156 -15.63 -0.68 38.47
CA GLU A 156 -15.80 0.75 38.20
C GLU A 156 -14.87 1.17 37.07
N LEU A 157 -15.33 2.09 36.22
CA LEU A 157 -14.54 2.62 35.10
C LEU A 157 -13.69 3.81 35.54
N VAL A 158 -12.39 3.81 35.24
CA VAL A 158 -11.52 4.98 35.39
C VAL A 158 -10.89 5.34 34.05
N TYR A 159 -11.02 6.60 33.65
CA TYR A 159 -10.35 7.11 32.47
C TYR A 159 -8.87 7.42 32.77
N VAL A 160 -7.96 6.77 32.04
CA VAL A 160 -6.50 6.91 32.20
C VAL A 160 -5.81 7.44 30.95
N ASN A 161 -6.45 8.36 30.21
CA ASN A 161 -5.85 9.02 29.04
C ASN A 161 -5.20 8.02 28.04
N TYR A 162 -3.86 8.01 27.89
CA TYR A 162 -3.15 7.08 26.99
C TYR A 162 -2.70 5.79 27.68
N GLY A 163 -2.85 5.66 28.99
CA GLY A 163 -2.40 4.50 29.76
C GLY A 163 -0.88 4.42 29.90
N ILE A 164 -0.18 5.55 29.83
CA ILE A 164 1.28 5.60 30.08
C ILE A 164 1.57 5.80 31.57
N PRO A 165 2.77 5.45 32.08
CA PRO A 165 3.09 5.57 33.51
C PRO A 165 2.76 6.94 34.12
N ALA A 166 3.03 8.03 33.38
CA ALA A 166 2.75 9.39 33.84
C ALA A 166 1.25 9.68 34.05
N ASP A 167 0.36 9.04 33.29
CA ASP A 167 -1.10 9.20 33.47
C ASP A 167 -1.55 8.57 34.81
N TYR A 168 -0.99 7.41 35.18
CA TYR A 168 -1.27 6.76 36.46
C TYR A 168 -0.70 7.53 37.65
N GLU A 169 0.51 8.11 37.50
CA GLU A 169 1.06 9.00 38.53
C GLU A 169 0.15 10.21 38.77
N GLU A 170 -0.40 10.80 37.71
CA GLU A 170 -1.31 11.93 37.82
C GLU A 170 -2.62 11.55 38.51
N LEU A 171 -3.18 10.37 38.21
CA LEU A 171 -4.34 9.84 38.94
C LEU A 171 -4.01 9.66 40.44
N ALA A 172 -2.84 9.10 40.76
CA ALA A 172 -2.40 8.92 42.14
C ALA A 172 -2.22 10.26 42.87
N ARG A 173 -1.63 11.28 42.22
CA ARG A 173 -1.53 12.66 42.77
C ARG A 173 -2.89 13.28 43.08
N ARG A 174 -3.92 12.91 42.31
CA ARG A 174 -5.31 13.33 42.52
C ARG A 174 -6.07 12.47 43.52
N GLY A 175 -5.43 11.45 44.11
CA GLY A 175 -6.05 10.55 45.07
C GLY A 175 -6.99 9.51 44.45
N ILE A 176 -6.85 9.22 43.15
CA ILE A 176 -7.63 8.22 42.43
C ILE A 176 -6.86 6.89 42.42
N ASP A 177 -7.38 5.89 43.13
CA ASP A 177 -6.87 4.50 43.08
C ASP A 177 -7.49 3.76 41.89
N VAL A 178 -6.68 2.98 41.16
CA VAL A 178 -7.10 2.18 40.00
C VAL A 178 -7.19 0.68 40.30
N ARG A 179 -6.80 0.25 41.51
CA ARG A 179 -6.85 -1.17 41.89
C ARG A 179 -8.29 -1.70 41.84
N GLY A 180 -8.47 -2.80 41.08
CA GLY A 180 -9.77 -3.46 40.94
C GLY A 180 -10.77 -2.71 40.05
N LYS A 181 -10.30 -1.73 39.27
CA LYS A 181 -11.09 -0.93 38.34
C LYS A 181 -10.77 -1.32 36.89
N ILE A 182 -11.68 -0.99 35.98
CA ILE A 182 -11.53 -1.15 34.52
C ILE A 182 -11.07 0.18 33.93
#